data_AF-A0A970G032-F1
#
_entry.id   AF-A0A970G032-F1
#
_cell.length_a   1.000
_cell.length_b   1.000
_cell.length_c   1.000
_cell.angle_alpha   90.00
_cell.angle_beta   90.00
_cell.angle_gamma   90.00
#
_symmetry.space_group_name_H-M   'P 1'
#
loop_
_entity.id
_entity.type
_entity.pdbx_description
1 polymer ?
#
loop_
_entity_poly.entity_id
_entity_poly.type
_entity_poly.pdbx_seq_one_letter_code
_entity_poly.pdbx_strand_id
1 'polypeptide(L)'
;MNITLLGLAKKAGLLEIGEESVARAVRTRKACVVFTASDASPNAVRRAAQLAGLRRCPHVRLSATKEEIGAMVGRRTPAILAMTDAGLAHRFVWQLAQENPEQYAADAEALRQQAERAALRRKEKAAQLRNKRTGKGRTKQ
;
A
#
# COMPACT_ATOMS: atom_id res chain seq x y z
N MET A 1 -0.52 -17.61 0.95
CA MET A 1 -1.02 -16.22 0.88
C MET A 1 -2.25 -16.00 1.76
N ASN A 2 -2.21 -15.06 2.71
CA ASN A 2 -3.35 -14.77 3.60
C ASN A 2 -4.39 -13.84 2.92
N ILE A 3 -5.52 -14.42 2.51
CA ILE A 3 -6.66 -13.76 1.86
C ILE A 3 -7.25 -12.63 2.71
N THR A 4 -7.19 -12.76 4.04
CA THR A 4 -7.89 -11.87 4.97
C THR A 4 -7.34 -10.44 4.94
N LEU A 5 -6.04 -10.24 4.74
CA LEU A 5 -5.42 -8.91 4.83
C LEU A 5 -5.82 -8.00 3.66
N LEU A 6 -5.88 -8.54 2.44
CA LEU A 6 -6.35 -7.80 1.25
C LEU A 6 -7.83 -7.41 1.39
N GLY A 7 -8.68 -8.33 1.87
CA GLY A 7 -10.10 -8.06 2.13
C GLY A 7 -10.30 -6.98 3.21
N LEU A 8 -9.54 -7.03 4.29
CA LEU A 8 -9.55 -6.03 5.35
C LEU A 8 -9.08 -4.66 4.84
N ALA A 9 -8.00 -4.62 4.06
CA ALA A 9 -7.50 -3.38 3.47
C ALA A 9 -8.55 -2.72 2.56
N LYS A 10 -9.28 -3.51 1.77
CA LYS A 10 -10.42 -3.02 0.98
C LYS A 10 -11.52 -2.46 1.88
N LYS A 11 -11.95 -3.21 2.90
CA LYS A 11 -13.02 -2.79 3.82
C LYS A 11 -12.67 -1.49 4.55
N ALA A 12 -11.39 -1.29 4.86
CA ALA A 12 -10.87 -0.07 5.49
C ALA A 12 -10.70 1.12 4.53
N GLY A 13 -10.92 0.95 3.21
CA GLY A 13 -10.67 1.99 2.20
C GLY A 13 -9.18 2.27 1.98
N LEU A 14 -8.32 1.31 2.32
CA LEU A 14 -6.86 1.40 2.24
C LEU A 14 -6.28 0.64 1.03
N LEU A 15 -7.16 0.09 0.18
CA LEU A 15 -6.82 -0.63 -1.05
C LEU A 15 -7.55 -0.01 -2.24
N GLU A 16 -6.79 0.36 -3.25
CA GLU A 16 -7.27 0.89 -4.53
C GLU A 16 -7.13 -0.20 -5.58
N ILE A 17 -8.19 -0.42 -6.36
CA ILE A 17 -8.32 -1.55 -7.27
C ILE A 17 -8.61 -1.03 -8.68
N GLY A 18 -7.85 -1.50 -9.66
CA GLY A 18 -7.98 -1.10 -11.07
C GLY A 18 -7.04 0.03 -11.47
N GLU A 19 -6.70 0.08 -12.75
CA GLU A 19 -5.68 1.01 -13.28
C GLU A 19 -5.99 2.47 -12.95
N GLU A 20 -7.23 2.92 -13.14
CA GLU A 20 -7.60 4.32 -12.94
C GLU A 20 -7.53 4.73 -11.46
N SER A 21 -8.11 3.93 -10.58
CA SER A 21 -8.09 4.15 -9.13
C SER A 21 -6.65 4.16 -8.59
N VAL A 22 -5.83 3.20 -9.04
CA VAL A 22 -4.40 3.12 -8.71
C VAL A 22 -3.65 4.35 -9.24
N ALA A 23 -3.87 4.74 -10.49
CA ALA A 23 -3.24 5.92 -11.07
C ALA A 23 -3.61 7.20 -10.30
N ARG A 24 -4.88 7.34 -9.87
CA ARG A 24 -5.32 8.44 -9.01
C ARG A 24 -4.63 8.42 -7.65
N ALA A 25 -4.51 7.25 -7.00
CA ALA A 25 -3.85 7.10 -5.72
C ALA A 25 -2.35 7.46 -5.80
N VAL A 26 -1.68 7.05 -6.88
CA VAL A 26 -0.29 7.40 -7.18
C VAL A 26 -0.14 8.91 -7.43
N ARG A 27 -0.99 9.50 -8.28
CA ARG A 27 -0.97 10.95 -8.55
C ARG A 27 -1.18 11.77 -7.27
N THR A 28 -2.09 11.33 -6.41
CA THR A 28 -2.41 12.01 -5.13
C THR A 28 -1.41 11.72 -3.99
N ARG A 29 -0.30 11.01 -4.24
CA ARG A 29 0.72 10.63 -3.22
C ARG A 29 0.16 9.75 -2.09
N LYS A 30 -0.95 9.07 -2.33
CA LYS A 30 -1.56 8.17 -1.34
C LYS A 30 -1.07 6.74 -1.49
N ALA A 31 -0.77 6.30 -2.71
CA ALA A 31 -0.27 4.95 -2.96
C ALA A 31 1.11 4.76 -2.30
N CYS A 32 1.22 3.72 -1.48
CA CYS A 32 2.45 3.32 -0.81
C CYS A 32 3.19 2.22 -1.56
N VAL A 33 2.47 1.34 -2.25
CA VAL A 33 2.97 0.21 -3.02
C VAL A 33 1.99 -0.10 -4.15
N VAL A 34 2.50 -0.57 -5.28
CA VAL A 34 1.69 -1.06 -6.40
C VAL A 34 1.90 -2.56 -6.56
N PHE A 35 0.81 -3.29 -6.75
CA PHE A 35 0.79 -4.73 -6.92
C PHE A 35 0.24 -5.11 -8.29
N THR A 36 0.77 -6.20 -8.84
CA THR A 36 0.23 -6.84 -10.05
C THR A 36 -0.03 -8.31 -9.82
N ALA A 37 -1.11 -8.83 -10.40
CA ALA A 37 -1.41 -10.27 -10.41
C ALA A 37 -0.32 -11.09 -11.14
N SER A 38 -0.25 -12.39 -10.85
CA SER A 38 0.70 -13.29 -11.49
C SER A 38 0.44 -13.44 -12.99
N ASP A 39 -0.83 -13.48 -13.40
CA ASP A 39 -1.30 -13.57 -14.79
C ASP A 39 -1.58 -12.19 -15.42
N ALA A 40 -1.09 -11.10 -14.80
CA ALA A 40 -1.21 -9.77 -15.38
C ALA A 40 -0.58 -9.70 -16.78
N SER A 41 -1.28 -9.07 -17.73
CA SER A 41 -0.77 -8.92 -19.10
C SER A 41 0.52 -8.07 -19.10
N PRO A 42 1.42 -8.26 -20.08
CA PRO A 42 2.65 -7.46 -20.17
C PRO A 42 2.38 -5.94 -20.18
N ASN A 43 1.26 -5.53 -20.79
CA ASN A 43 0.80 -4.15 -20.78
C ASN A 43 0.45 -3.66 -19.37
N ALA A 44 -0.29 -4.46 -18.59
CA ALA A 44 -0.64 -4.12 -17.22
C ALA A 44 0.60 -4.04 -16.31
N VAL A 45 1.54 -4.96 -16.47
CA VAL A 45 2.81 -4.96 -15.71
C VAL A 45 3.64 -3.71 -16.03
N ARG A 46 3.83 -3.39 -17.31
CA ARG A 46 4.53 -2.15 -17.73
C ARG A 46 3.86 -0.91 -17.15
N ARG A 47 2.53 -0.88 -17.15
CA ARG A 47 1.76 0.24 -16.64
C ARG A 47 1.89 0.41 -15.14
N ALA A 48 1.81 -0.70 -14.39
CA ALA A 48 2.06 -0.71 -12.95
C ALA A 48 3.47 -0.22 -12.60
N ALA A 49 4.50 -0.69 -13.32
CA ALA A 49 5.88 -0.25 -13.15
C ALA A 49 6.05 1.25 -13.43
N GLN A 50 5.40 1.76 -14.50
CA GLN A 50 5.41 3.20 -14.79
C GLN A 50 4.77 4.02 -13.66
N LEU A 51 3.60 3.58 -13.18
CA LEU A 51 2.90 4.24 -12.07
C LEU A 51 3.75 4.22 -10.78
N ALA A 52 4.38 3.09 -10.48
CA ALA A 52 5.28 2.97 -9.35
C ALA A 52 6.48 3.92 -9.45
N GLY A 53 7.08 3.99 -10.64
CA GLY A 53 8.20 4.90 -10.97
C GLY A 53 7.87 6.37 -10.77
N LEU A 54 6.65 6.82 -11.08
CA LEU A 54 6.22 8.22 -10.89
C LEU A 54 6.34 8.70 -9.43
N ARG A 55 6.29 7.78 -8.47
CA ARG A 55 6.32 8.10 -7.03
C ARG A 55 7.44 7.41 -6.26
N ARG A 56 8.33 6.67 -6.93
CA ARG A 56 9.34 5.82 -6.30
C ARG A 56 8.74 4.89 -5.23
N CYS A 57 7.53 4.39 -5.46
CA CYS A 57 6.99 3.33 -4.60
C CYS A 57 7.38 1.95 -5.16
N PRO A 58 7.50 0.92 -4.31
CA PRO A 58 7.79 -0.43 -4.78
C PRO A 58 6.68 -0.98 -5.68
N HIS A 59 7.08 -1.76 -6.69
CA HIS A 59 6.19 -2.54 -7.54
C HIS A 59 6.42 -4.02 -7.24
N VAL A 60 5.40 -4.69 -6.71
CA VAL A 60 5.48 -6.08 -6.28
C VAL A 60 4.56 -6.96 -7.14
N ARG A 61 5.09 -8.05 -7.70
CA ARG A 61 4.28 -9.05 -8.41
C ARG A 61 3.81 -10.13 -7.44
N LEU A 62 2.51 -10.29 -7.31
CA LEU A 62 1.90 -11.33 -6.50
C LEU A 62 1.98 -12.68 -7.21
N SER A 63 2.04 -13.76 -6.43
CA SER A 63 1.90 -15.13 -6.92
C SER A 63 0.45 -15.48 -7.28
N ALA A 64 -0.52 -14.73 -6.76
CA ALA A 64 -1.94 -14.97 -6.99
C ALA A 64 -2.46 -14.42 -8.34
N THR A 65 -3.44 -15.12 -8.91
CA THR A 65 -4.08 -14.75 -10.18
C THR A 65 -5.09 -13.62 -10.00
N LYS A 66 -5.50 -12.99 -11.12
CA LYS A 66 -6.55 -11.98 -11.13
C LYS A 66 -7.86 -12.51 -10.54
N GLU A 67 -8.20 -13.75 -10.82
CA GLU A 67 -9.42 -14.41 -10.31
C GLU A 67 -9.35 -14.57 -8.80
N GLU A 68 -8.24 -15.10 -8.28
CA GLU A 68 -8.02 -15.27 -6.85
C GLU A 68 -8.09 -13.91 -6.14
N ILE A 69 -7.35 -12.91 -6.62
CA ILE A 69 -7.37 -11.56 -6.07
C ILE A 69 -8.80 -10.99 -6.14
N GLY A 70 -9.48 -11.17 -7.26
CA GLY A 70 -10.86 -10.75 -7.48
C GLY A 70 -11.84 -11.35 -6.47
N ALA A 71 -11.68 -12.63 -6.12
CA ALA A 71 -12.48 -13.30 -5.11
C ALA A 71 -12.23 -12.72 -3.71
N MET A 72 -10.97 -12.42 -3.35
CA MET A 72 -10.62 -11.86 -2.04
C MET A 72 -11.15 -10.44 -1.86
N VAL A 73 -11.07 -9.65 -2.93
CA VAL A 73 -11.46 -8.25 -2.90
C VAL A 73 -12.90 -8.05 -3.38
N GLY A 74 -13.65 -9.08 -3.78
CA GLY A 74 -15.01 -8.94 -4.31
C GLY A 74 -15.13 -7.94 -5.47
N ARG A 75 -14.24 -8.03 -6.46
CA ARG A 75 -14.27 -7.27 -7.73
C ARG A 75 -13.91 -8.19 -8.89
N ARG A 76 -14.32 -7.86 -10.12
CA ARG A 76 -13.93 -8.63 -11.31
C ARG A 76 -12.43 -8.43 -11.62
N THR A 77 -11.68 -9.52 -11.48
CA THR A 77 -10.35 -9.78 -12.07
C THR A 77 -9.37 -8.59 -12.15
N PRO A 78 -9.03 -7.94 -11.03
CA PRO A 78 -8.14 -6.79 -11.07
C PRO A 78 -6.70 -7.18 -11.40
N ALA A 79 -6.15 -6.64 -12.49
CA ALA A 79 -4.76 -6.83 -12.88
C ALA A 79 -3.78 -6.00 -12.04
N ILE A 80 -4.21 -4.83 -11.58
CA ILE A 80 -3.40 -3.84 -10.85
C ILE A 80 -4.16 -3.39 -9.61
N LEU A 81 -3.44 -3.28 -8.49
CA LEU A 81 -3.93 -2.81 -7.20
C LEU A 81 -2.86 -1.98 -6.49
N ALA A 82 -3.25 -1.14 -5.55
CA ALA A 82 -2.32 -0.37 -4.73
C ALA A 82 -2.84 -0.23 -3.31
N MET A 83 -1.95 -0.39 -2.32
CA MET A 83 -2.27 -0.07 -0.93
C MET A 83 -1.85 1.35 -0.61
N THR A 84 -2.67 2.05 0.16
CA THR A 84 -2.41 3.45 0.57
C THR A 84 -1.84 3.58 1.98
N ASP A 85 -1.90 2.50 2.77
CA ASP A 85 -1.30 2.45 4.10
C ASP A 85 0.04 1.71 4.07
N ALA A 86 1.11 2.39 4.49
CA ALA A 86 2.45 1.83 4.50
C ALA A 86 2.62 0.68 5.52
N GLY A 87 1.90 0.72 6.65
CA GLY A 87 1.98 -0.32 7.67
C GLY A 87 1.32 -1.62 7.21
N LEU A 88 0.13 -1.53 6.61
CA LEU A 88 -0.54 -2.68 6.00
C LEU A 88 0.24 -3.22 4.80
N ALA A 89 0.77 -2.33 3.95
CA ALA A 89 1.62 -2.73 2.83
C ALA A 89 2.84 -3.53 3.29
N HIS A 90 3.57 -3.03 4.29
CA HIS A 90 4.70 -3.74 4.88
C HIS A 90 4.27 -5.09 5.47
N ARG A 91 3.17 -5.14 6.25
CA ARG A 91 2.70 -6.40 6.85
C ARG A 91 2.33 -7.44 5.80
N PHE A 92 1.69 -7.02 4.71
CA PHE A 92 1.31 -7.92 3.62
C PHE A 92 2.54 -8.46 2.89
N VAL A 93 3.48 -7.61 2.50
CA VAL A 93 4.70 -8.04 1.79
C VAL A 93 5.62 -8.85 2.71
N TRP A 94 5.68 -8.51 4.00
CA TRP A 94 6.41 -9.31 4.98
C TRP A 94 5.84 -10.73 5.09
N GLN A 95 4.51 -10.90 5.10
CA GLN A 95 3.90 -12.24 5.06
C GLN A 95 4.25 -13.00 3.78
N LEU A 96 4.27 -12.32 2.63
CA LEU A 96 4.71 -12.93 1.37
C LEU A 96 6.19 -13.33 1.42
N ALA A 97 7.05 -12.54 2.06
CA ALA A 97 8.46 -12.85 2.24
C ALA A 97 8.70 -14.06 3.16
N GLN A 98 7.79 -14.37 4.08
CA GLN A 98 7.87 -15.61 4.85
C GLN A 98 7.60 -16.85 3.98
N GLU A 99 6.78 -16.72 2.94
CA GLU A 99 6.49 -17.80 1.98
C GLU A 99 7.61 -17.90 0.93
N ASN A 100 8.03 -16.78 0.36
CA ASN A 100 9.08 -16.69 -0.66
C ASN A 100 10.08 -15.55 -0.34
N PRO A 101 11.11 -15.81 0.47
CA PRO A 101 12.06 -14.78 0.89
C PRO A 101 12.84 -14.18 -0.28
N GLU A 102 13.28 -15.01 -1.22
CA GLU A 102 14.10 -14.59 -2.37
C GLU A 102 13.41 -13.55 -3.24
N GLN A 103 12.09 -13.62 -3.33
CA GLN A 103 11.31 -12.74 -4.20
C GLN A 103 10.90 -11.43 -3.51
N TYR A 104 10.66 -11.45 -2.20
CA TYR A 104 9.97 -10.34 -1.51
C TYR A 104 10.78 -9.66 -0.39
N ALA A 105 11.95 -10.19 0.01
CA ALA A 105 12.71 -9.63 1.12
C ALA A 105 13.12 -8.15 0.90
N ALA A 106 13.58 -7.81 -0.30
CA ALA A 106 13.98 -6.44 -0.65
C ALA A 106 12.79 -5.46 -0.60
N ASP A 107 11.64 -5.87 -1.14
CA ASP A 107 10.41 -5.07 -1.12
C ASP A 107 9.86 -4.90 0.31
N ALA A 108 9.93 -5.95 1.13
CA ALA A 108 9.54 -5.89 2.53
C ALA A 108 10.39 -4.88 3.30
N GLU A 109 11.71 -4.87 3.10
CA GLU A 109 12.60 -3.91 3.76
C GLU A 109 12.34 -2.47 3.31
N ALA A 110 12.16 -2.24 2.00
CA ALA A 110 11.81 -0.92 1.47
C ALA A 110 10.49 -0.39 2.09
N LEU A 111 9.49 -1.26 2.19
CA LEU A 111 8.19 -0.91 2.79
C LEU A 111 8.28 -0.71 4.29
N ARG A 112 9.16 -1.44 4.99
CA ARG A 112 9.42 -1.22 6.43
C ARG A 112 9.93 0.19 6.69
N GLN A 113 10.96 0.61 5.96
CA GLN A 113 11.51 1.96 6.08
C GLN A 113 10.45 3.03 5.76
N GLN A 114 9.63 2.78 4.73
CA GLN A 114 8.52 3.67 4.38
C GLN A 114 7.45 3.73 5.48
N ALA A 115 7.12 2.60 6.11
CA ALA A 115 6.15 2.50 7.20
C ALA A 115 6.63 3.22 8.46
N GLU A 116 7.90 3.07 8.83
CA GLU A 116 8.53 3.77 9.96
C GLU A 116 8.49 5.29 9.75
N ARG A 117 8.87 5.77 8.56
CA ARG A 117 8.78 7.19 8.17
C ARG A 117 7.33 7.69 8.13
N ALA A 118 6.37 6.88 7.71
CA ALA A 118 4.96 7.24 7.73
C ALA A 118 4.40 7.31 9.16
N ALA A 119 4.81 6.39 10.05
CA ALA A 119 4.41 6.36 11.44
C ALA A 119 4.94 7.57 12.21
N LEU A 120 6.19 7.97 12.00
CA LEU A 120 6.77 9.18 12.59
C LEU A 120 5.94 10.42 12.22
N ARG A 121 5.66 10.59 10.92
CA ARG A 121 4.82 11.71 10.41
C ARG A 121 3.41 11.70 10.99
N ARG A 122 2.80 10.52 11.19
CA ARG A 122 1.48 10.40 11.84
C ARG A 122 1.54 10.80 13.31
N LYS A 123 2.57 10.37 14.06
CA LYS A 123 2.79 10.74 15.46
C LYS A 123 2.99 12.25 15.63
N GLU A 124 3.81 12.86 14.77
CA GLU A 124 4.03 14.31 14.77
C GLU A 124 2.74 15.10 14.50
N LYS A 125 1.97 14.71 13.48
CA LYS A 125 0.68 15.35 13.19
C LYS A 125 -0.33 15.17 14.33
N ALA A 126 -0.39 13.98 14.93
CA ALA A 126 -1.26 13.71 16.07
C ALA A 126 -0.85 14.55 17.30
N ALA A 127 0.44 14.68 17.56
CA ALA A 127 0.97 15.55 18.62
C ALA A 127 0.67 17.03 18.35
N GLN A 128 0.80 17.48 17.10
CA GLN A 128 0.47 18.85 16.70
C GLN A 128 -1.03 19.16 16.86
N LEU A 129 -1.90 18.22 16.49
CA LEU A 129 -3.35 18.33 16.71
C LEU A 129 -3.70 18.31 18.21
N ARG A 130 -3.03 17.46 19.00
CA ARG A 130 -3.22 17.41 20.45
C ARG A 130 -2.81 18.73 21.10
N ASN A 131 -1.64 19.27 20.75
CA ASN A 131 -1.14 20.55 21.25
C ASN A 131 -2.03 21.74 20.87
N LYS A 132 -2.64 21.72 19.68
CA LYS A 132 -3.64 22.72 19.27
C LYS A 132 -4.95 22.61 20.04
N ARG A 133 -5.40 21.38 20.37
CA ARG A 133 -6.64 21.13 21.12
C ARG A 133 -6.50 21.41 22.62
N THR A 134 -5.40 21.02 23.23
CA THR A 134 -5.14 21.23 24.67
C THR A 134 -4.60 22.63 24.93
N GLY A 135 -5.11 23.64 24.21
CA GLY A 135 -4.56 24.98 24.09
C GLY A 135 -3.73 25.33 25.31
N LYS A 136 -2.39 25.28 25.14
CA LYS A 136 -1.52 26.03 26.04
C LYS A 136 -1.94 27.48 25.85
N GLY A 137 -2.95 27.89 26.60
CA GLY A 137 -3.14 29.26 26.98
C GLY A 137 -1.78 29.68 27.50
N ARG A 138 -1.12 30.54 26.75
CA ARG A 138 -0.10 31.40 27.34
C ARG A 138 -0.84 32.22 28.38
N THR A 139 -0.96 31.68 29.58
CA THR A 139 -1.44 32.43 30.74
C THR A 139 -0.20 32.92 31.45
N LYS A 140 0.05 34.23 31.24
CA LYS A 140 0.70 35.23 32.09
C LYS A 140 2.12 34.93 32.63
N GLN A 141 3.06 35.82 32.31
CA GLN A 141 3.36 36.98 33.16
C GLN A 141 3.76 38.16 32.27
#